data_AF-A0A2V9IH54-F1
#
_entry.id   AF-A0A2V9IH54-F1
#
_cell.length_a   1.000
_cell.length_b   1.000
_cell.length_c   1.000
_cell.angle_alpha   90.00
_cell.angle_beta   90.00
_cell.angle_gamma   90.00
#
_symmetry.space_group_name_H-M   'P 1'
#
loop_
_entity.id
_entity.type
_entity.pdbx_description
1 polymer ?
#
loop_
_entity_poly.entity_id
_entity_poly.type
_entity_poly.pdbx_seq_one_letter_code
_entity_poly.pdbx_strand_id
1 'polypeptide(L)'
;MRGISRREFSRAIAGSAGIALLGNDANAVGSSSRAPAGEDSTARGPALSEPNGSITDVPGIKAGHFTDSRRPTGCTALLFEGEATAGVDYDGSAPGSYLGVLLQPVSPIETIHGMLLTGGGPMGLAAVPGAVRYLEERKVGFDWGIRDVRVPIVVGAVIDDLALRDGRIRPDAEAAYKACQAAASDPLEEGNVGVGAGATIGKMLA
;
A
#
# COMPACT_ATOMS: atom_id res chain seq x y z
N MET A 1 9.36 25.01 13.36
CA MET A 1 9.04 25.22 11.93
C MET A 1 8.35 23.96 11.44
N ARG A 2 7.05 24.02 11.09
CA ARG A 2 6.38 22.88 10.45
C ARG A 2 6.90 22.79 9.02
N GLY A 3 7.54 21.67 8.66
CA GLY A 3 8.01 21.42 7.31
C GLY A 3 6.83 21.22 6.37
N ILE A 4 6.94 21.74 5.15
CA ILE A 4 5.96 21.54 4.08
C ILE A 4 5.89 20.05 3.75
N SER A 5 4.68 19.51 3.74
CA SER A 5 4.42 18.12 3.33
C SER A 5 4.66 17.97 1.82
N ARG A 6 5.03 16.76 1.35
CA ARG A 6 5.14 16.47 -0.10
C ARG A 6 3.88 16.87 -0.87
N ARG A 7 2.71 16.76 -0.24
CA ARG A 7 1.39 17.10 -0.82
C ARG A 7 1.25 18.60 -1.08
N GLU A 8 1.69 19.43 -0.14
CA GLU A 8 1.71 20.89 -0.29
C GLU A 8 2.68 21.32 -1.39
N PHE A 9 3.83 20.64 -1.51
CA PHE A 9 4.80 20.89 -2.57
C PHE A 9 4.23 20.55 -3.97
N SER A 10 3.61 19.38 -4.15
CA SER A 10 3.01 18.98 -5.44
C SER A 10 1.87 19.90 -5.88
N ARG A 11 1.03 20.37 -4.95
CA ARG A 11 -0.02 21.36 -5.24
C ARG A 11 0.54 22.73 -5.64
N ALA A 12 1.62 23.17 -5.01
CA ALA A 12 2.25 24.44 -5.34
C ALA A 12 2.81 24.48 -6.77
N ILE A 13 3.34 23.35 -7.26
CA ILE A 13 3.90 23.25 -8.61
C ILE A 13 2.81 23.12 -9.69
N ALA A 14 1.71 22.41 -9.40
CA ALA A 14 0.61 22.24 -10.35
C ALA A 14 -0.19 23.53 -10.62
N GLY A 15 -0.22 24.47 -9.68
CA GLY A 15 -0.96 25.73 -9.80
C GLY A 15 -0.36 26.79 -10.73
N SER A 16 0.89 26.62 -11.19
CA SER A 16 1.62 27.65 -11.96
C SER A 16 1.65 27.44 -13.49
N ALA A 17 0.99 26.41 -14.04
CA ALA A 17 1.09 26.05 -15.45
C ALA A 17 -0.11 26.46 -16.33
N GLY A 18 -0.81 27.55 -15.99
CA GLY A 18 -2.02 27.97 -16.71
C GLY A 18 -2.12 29.48 -16.94
N ILE A 19 -1.28 30.05 -17.80
CA ILE A 19 -1.55 31.33 -18.46
C ILE A 19 -1.47 31.12 -19.98
N ALA A 20 -2.62 31.26 -20.63
CA ALA A 20 -2.81 31.24 -22.07
C ALA A 20 -2.77 32.67 -22.65
N LEU A 21 -2.10 32.84 -23.79
CA LEU A 21 -2.20 33.96 -24.76
C LEU A 21 -1.66 33.41 -26.10
N LEU A 22 -2.18 33.64 -27.31
CA LEU A 22 -3.34 34.35 -27.89
C LEU A 22 -3.34 34.01 -29.41
N GLY A 23 -4.50 34.18 -30.09
CA GLY A 23 -4.58 34.43 -31.56
C GLY A 23 -5.64 33.58 -32.29
N ASN A 24 -6.88 34.09 -32.48
CA ASN A 24 -7.47 34.70 -33.72
C ASN A 24 -7.67 33.70 -34.88
N ASP A 25 -8.80 33.58 -35.58
CA ASP A 25 -9.80 34.58 -36.00
C ASP A 25 -11.18 33.95 -36.37
N ALA A 26 -12.17 34.84 -36.45
CA ALA A 26 -13.61 34.65 -36.71
C ALA A 26 -14.00 34.06 -38.09
N ASN A 27 -15.18 33.41 -38.20
CA ASN A 27 -16.38 34.01 -38.83
C ASN A 27 -17.66 33.11 -38.86
N ALA A 28 -18.82 33.80 -38.85
CA ALA A 28 -20.12 33.49 -39.47
C ALA A 28 -21.15 32.51 -38.82
N VAL A 29 -22.06 33.14 -38.05
CA VAL A 29 -23.56 33.17 -38.15
C VAL A 29 -24.29 31.97 -38.79
N GLY A 30 -25.23 31.39 -38.03
CA GLY A 30 -26.36 30.59 -38.55
C GLY A 30 -27.38 30.22 -37.47
N SER A 31 -28.52 30.90 -37.45
CA SER A 31 -29.66 30.67 -36.54
C SER A 31 -30.52 29.48 -36.96
N SER A 32 -30.88 28.57 -36.05
CA SER A 32 -32.19 27.91 -36.09
C SER A 32 -32.58 27.32 -34.72
N SER A 33 -33.85 27.51 -34.37
CA SER A 33 -34.46 27.13 -33.10
C SER A 33 -34.76 25.64 -32.99
N ARG A 34 -34.53 25.05 -31.81
CA ARG A 34 -35.29 23.89 -31.31
C ARG A 34 -35.31 23.92 -29.78
N ALA A 35 -36.51 23.92 -29.20
CA ALA A 35 -36.75 23.71 -27.77
C ALA A 35 -36.85 22.19 -27.46
N PRO A 36 -36.94 21.80 -26.18
CA PRO A 36 -35.91 21.12 -25.41
C PRO A 36 -35.98 19.58 -25.53
N ALA A 37 -34.83 18.91 -25.46
CA ALA A 37 -34.77 17.47 -25.20
C ALA A 37 -34.38 17.27 -23.73
N GLY A 38 -35.09 16.35 -23.07
CA GLY A 38 -35.17 16.21 -21.62
C GLY A 38 -33.85 16.03 -20.90
N GLU A 39 -33.83 16.46 -19.65
CA GLU A 39 -32.82 16.12 -18.66
C GLU A 39 -32.90 14.60 -18.43
N ASP A 40 -32.05 13.88 -19.15
CA ASP A 40 -31.80 12.48 -18.89
C ASP A 40 -30.98 12.42 -17.59
N SER A 41 -31.70 12.21 -16.49
CA SER A 41 -31.18 11.90 -15.16
C SER A 41 -30.43 10.57 -15.21
N THR A 42 -29.24 10.59 -15.81
CA THR A 42 -28.24 9.54 -15.61
C THR A 42 -27.78 9.65 -14.17
N ALA A 43 -28.27 8.74 -13.34
CA ALA A 43 -27.81 8.54 -11.98
C ALA A 43 -26.28 8.40 -12.02
N ARG A 44 -25.57 9.47 -11.62
CA ARG A 44 -24.15 9.35 -11.27
C ARG A 44 -24.09 8.30 -10.18
N GLY A 45 -23.38 7.20 -10.44
CA GLY A 45 -22.98 6.27 -9.40
C GLY A 45 -22.35 7.05 -8.23
N PRO A 46 -22.33 6.49 -7.02
CA PRO A 46 -21.82 7.18 -5.85
C PRO A 46 -20.48 7.81 -6.19
N ALA A 47 -20.38 9.14 -6.05
CA ALA A 47 -19.15 9.85 -6.29
C ALA A 47 -18.10 9.24 -5.36
N LEU A 48 -17.10 8.57 -5.94
CA LEU A 48 -15.94 8.14 -5.19
C LEU A 48 -15.39 9.41 -4.52
N SER A 49 -15.31 9.40 -3.19
CA SER A 49 -14.68 10.48 -2.44
C SER A 49 -13.29 10.72 -3.03
N GLU A 50 -12.92 11.99 -3.24
CA GLU A 50 -11.61 12.36 -3.79
C GLU A 50 -10.49 11.57 -3.10
N PRO A 51 -9.65 10.83 -3.86
CA PRO A 51 -8.64 9.95 -3.30
C PRO A 51 -7.67 10.73 -2.42
N ASN A 52 -7.39 10.20 -1.23
CA ASN A 52 -6.60 10.88 -0.20
C ASN A 52 -5.08 10.68 -0.39
N GLY A 53 -4.65 9.99 -1.45
CA GLY A 53 -3.27 9.67 -1.78
C GLY A 53 -2.72 8.45 -1.04
N SER A 54 -3.56 7.62 -0.44
CA SER A 54 -3.16 6.41 0.29
C SER A 54 -3.27 5.16 -0.58
N ILE A 55 -2.52 4.11 -0.22
CA ILE A 55 -2.61 2.82 -0.89
C ILE A 55 -4.02 2.20 -0.79
N THR A 56 -4.77 2.56 0.25
CA THR A 56 -6.14 2.12 0.49
C THR A 56 -7.18 2.86 -0.35
N ASP A 57 -6.79 3.89 -1.13
CA ASP A 57 -7.66 4.47 -2.16
C ASP A 57 -7.96 3.47 -3.29
N VAL A 58 -7.12 2.43 -3.45
CA VAL A 58 -7.38 1.31 -4.36
C VAL A 58 -8.40 0.37 -3.71
N PRO A 59 -9.61 0.20 -4.29
CA PRO A 59 -10.62 -0.67 -3.72
C PRO A 59 -10.11 -2.11 -3.54
N GLY A 60 -10.46 -2.70 -2.40
CA GLY A 60 -10.02 -4.06 -2.03
C GLY A 60 -8.65 -4.13 -1.38
N ILE A 61 -7.91 -3.03 -1.23
CA ILE A 61 -6.71 -3.01 -0.39
C ILE A 61 -7.07 -2.55 1.02
N LYS A 62 -6.67 -3.36 2.01
CA LYS A 62 -6.66 -2.98 3.43
C LYS A 62 -5.22 -2.91 3.92
N ALA A 63 -4.89 -1.91 4.71
CA ALA A 63 -3.54 -1.77 5.25
C ALA A 63 -3.59 -1.39 6.73
N GLY A 64 -2.61 -1.89 7.50
CA GLY A 64 -2.54 -1.67 8.95
C GLY A 64 -1.11 -1.74 9.47
N HIS A 65 -0.87 -1.05 10.58
CA HIS A 65 0.44 -0.97 11.22
C HIS A 65 0.48 -1.69 12.55
N PHE A 66 1.65 -2.21 12.89
CA PHE A 66 2.08 -2.42 14.26
C PHE A 66 3.42 -1.70 14.46
N THR A 67 3.46 -0.79 15.44
CA THR A 67 4.70 -0.09 15.84
C THR A 67 5.09 -0.57 17.23
N ASP A 68 6.33 -1.05 17.40
CA ASP A 68 6.82 -1.46 18.72
C ASP A 68 7.17 -0.21 19.54
N SER A 69 6.55 -0.02 20.71
CA SER A 69 6.82 1.15 21.55
C SER A 69 8.18 1.10 22.24
N ARG A 70 8.84 -0.07 22.28
CA ARG A 70 10.13 -0.27 22.98
C ARG A 70 11.32 0.16 22.13
N ARG A 71 11.16 0.20 20.80
CA ARG A 71 12.20 0.55 19.84
C ARG A 71 11.56 1.10 18.56
N PRO A 72 12.14 2.10 17.88
CA PRO A 72 11.70 2.53 16.56
C PRO A 72 11.86 1.38 15.54
N THR A 73 10.83 0.53 15.45
CA THR A 73 10.69 -0.63 14.56
C THR A 73 9.21 -1.03 14.52
N GLY A 74 8.83 -1.85 13.56
CA GLY A 74 7.44 -2.28 13.39
C GLY A 74 7.22 -3.02 12.09
N CYS A 75 5.96 -3.30 11.78
CA CYS A 75 5.57 -3.88 10.51
C CYS A 75 4.27 -3.28 9.99
N THR A 76 4.08 -3.38 8.69
CA THR A 76 2.89 -2.92 7.95
C THR A 76 2.36 -4.10 7.17
N ALA A 77 1.11 -4.45 7.41
CA ALA A 77 0.39 -5.47 6.65
C ALA A 77 -0.42 -4.80 5.56
N LEU A 78 -0.38 -5.37 4.35
CA LEU A 78 -1.32 -5.11 3.27
C LEU A 78 -2.10 -6.40 3.02
N LEU A 79 -3.42 -6.32 3.03
CA LEU A 79 -4.34 -7.43 2.79
C LEU A 79 -5.15 -7.10 1.54
N PHE A 80 -5.34 -8.11 0.69
CA PHE A 80 -6.04 -7.96 -0.57
C PHE A 80 -7.37 -8.69 -0.53
N GLU A 81 -8.46 -7.95 -0.78
CA GLU A 81 -9.79 -8.51 -0.98
C GLU A 81 -9.94 -8.88 -2.46
N GLY A 82 -10.11 -10.18 -2.72
CA GLY A 82 -10.16 -10.72 -4.07
C GLY A 82 -8.78 -11.11 -4.59
N GLU A 83 -8.67 -11.21 -5.92
CA GLU A 83 -7.47 -11.67 -6.61
C GLU A 83 -6.48 -10.52 -6.81
N ALA A 84 -5.31 -10.59 -6.17
CA ALA A 84 -4.22 -9.63 -6.36
C ALA A 84 -3.04 -10.28 -7.07
N THR A 85 -2.88 -9.99 -8.36
CA THR A 85 -1.67 -10.34 -9.11
C THR A 85 -0.49 -9.53 -8.62
N ALA A 86 0.66 -10.19 -8.41
CA ALA A 86 1.86 -9.55 -7.90
C ALA A 86 3.11 -9.99 -8.64
N GLY A 87 4.05 -9.06 -8.77
CA GLY A 87 5.40 -9.28 -9.26
C GLY A 87 6.39 -8.58 -8.32
N VAL A 88 7.68 -8.86 -8.48
CA VAL A 88 8.74 -8.23 -7.68
C VAL A 88 9.92 -7.87 -8.57
N ASP A 89 10.54 -6.74 -8.24
CA ASP A 89 11.80 -6.28 -8.84
C ASP A 89 12.82 -6.00 -7.74
N TYR A 90 14.07 -6.36 -7.99
CA TYR A 90 15.16 -6.27 -7.03
C TYR A 90 16.28 -5.39 -7.57
N ASP A 91 16.20 -4.10 -7.27
CA ASP A 91 17.23 -3.13 -7.67
C ASP A 91 18.38 -2.99 -6.65
N GLY A 92 18.20 -3.52 -5.44
CA GLY A 92 19.18 -3.46 -4.35
C GLY A 92 20.06 -4.71 -4.26
N SER A 93 21.30 -4.56 -3.78
CA SER A 93 22.24 -5.68 -3.61
C SER A 93 22.01 -6.54 -2.36
N ALA A 94 21.15 -6.12 -1.44
CA ALA A 94 20.86 -6.83 -0.18
C ALA A 94 19.34 -6.99 0.04
N PRO A 95 18.62 -7.67 -0.88
CA PRO A 95 17.19 -7.91 -0.70
C PRO A 95 16.95 -8.91 0.43
N GLY A 96 15.99 -8.60 1.30
CA GLY A 96 15.41 -9.58 2.22
C GLY A 96 13.96 -9.82 1.85
N SER A 97 13.59 -11.05 1.53
CA SER A 97 12.24 -11.40 1.11
C SER A 97 11.74 -12.72 1.72
N TYR A 98 10.42 -12.83 1.84
CA TYR A 98 9.70 -14.04 2.23
C TYR A 98 8.76 -14.43 1.10
N LEU A 99 8.85 -15.68 0.62
CA LEU A 99 8.12 -16.20 -0.53
C LEU A 99 8.25 -15.38 -1.83
N GLY A 100 9.27 -14.50 -1.95
CA GLY A 100 9.47 -13.66 -3.13
C GLY A 100 9.70 -14.45 -4.43
N VAL A 101 10.18 -15.70 -4.34
CA VAL A 101 10.30 -16.60 -5.50
C VAL A 101 8.96 -16.92 -6.16
N LEU A 102 7.84 -16.88 -5.41
CA LEU A 102 6.51 -17.13 -5.96
C LEU A 102 6.00 -15.99 -6.86
N LEU A 103 6.67 -14.84 -6.85
CA LEU A 103 6.32 -13.66 -7.64
C LEU A 103 7.00 -13.63 -9.01
N GLN A 104 7.73 -14.69 -9.36
CA GLN A 104 8.31 -14.83 -10.70
C GLN A 104 7.20 -15.14 -11.72
N PRO A 105 7.25 -14.62 -12.96
CA PRO A 105 6.23 -14.88 -13.98
C PRO A 105 6.05 -16.35 -14.36
N VAL A 106 7.04 -17.20 -14.06
CA VAL A 106 7.00 -18.66 -14.29
C VAL A 106 6.33 -19.43 -13.14
N SER A 107 6.00 -18.74 -12.04
CA SER A 107 5.33 -19.33 -10.89
C SER A 107 3.90 -19.75 -11.27
N PRO A 108 3.42 -20.91 -10.81
CA PRO A 108 2.03 -21.30 -10.99
C PRO A 108 1.07 -20.51 -10.07
N ILE A 109 1.60 -19.71 -9.14
CA ILE A 109 0.83 -18.86 -8.24
C ILE A 109 0.62 -17.52 -8.92
N GLU A 110 -0.61 -17.24 -9.34
CA GLU A 110 -0.96 -16.00 -10.05
C GLU A 110 -1.35 -14.86 -9.10
N THR A 111 -1.77 -15.19 -7.87
CA THR A 111 -2.32 -14.23 -6.90
C THR A 111 -1.76 -14.41 -5.50
N ILE A 112 -1.67 -13.30 -4.77
CA ILE A 112 -1.33 -13.26 -3.35
C ILE A 112 -2.50 -12.74 -2.52
N HIS A 113 -2.50 -13.05 -1.24
CA HIS A 113 -3.58 -12.68 -0.31
C HIS A 113 -3.16 -11.59 0.66
N GLY A 114 -1.85 -11.44 0.87
CA GLY A 114 -1.29 -10.36 1.66
C GLY A 114 0.19 -10.13 1.40
N MET A 115 0.67 -9.01 1.92
CA MET A 115 2.06 -8.61 1.92
C MET A 115 2.42 -8.03 3.29
N LEU A 116 3.58 -8.40 3.82
CA LEU A 116 4.12 -7.81 5.04
C LEU A 116 5.41 -7.05 4.75
N LEU A 117 5.43 -5.77 5.08
CA LEU A 117 6.65 -4.97 5.15
C LEU A 117 7.07 -4.90 6.61
N THR A 118 8.31 -5.26 6.93
CA THR A 118 8.76 -5.37 8.33
C THR A 118 10.12 -4.70 8.55
N GLY A 119 10.37 -4.25 9.78
CA GLY A 119 11.70 -3.88 10.26
C GLY A 119 12.44 -5.09 10.85
N GLY A 120 13.55 -4.85 11.55
CA GLY A 120 14.30 -5.88 12.26
C GLY A 120 15.32 -6.65 11.41
N GLY A 121 15.66 -6.15 10.21
CA GLY A 121 16.57 -6.84 9.28
C GLY A 121 16.06 -8.23 8.89
N PRO A 122 16.88 -9.10 8.28
CA PRO A 122 16.43 -10.41 7.80
C PRO A 122 15.66 -11.25 8.84
N MET A 123 15.98 -11.13 10.13
CA MET A 123 15.29 -11.81 11.22
C MET A 123 13.83 -11.35 11.41
N GLY A 124 13.49 -10.13 11.00
CA GLY A 124 12.12 -9.61 11.05
C GLY A 124 11.14 -10.31 10.11
N LEU A 125 11.64 -11.02 9.08
CA LEU A 125 10.80 -11.86 8.21
C LEU A 125 10.15 -13.02 8.97
N ALA A 126 10.62 -13.36 10.18
CA ALA A 126 9.94 -14.28 11.09
C ALA A 126 8.56 -13.79 11.56
N ALA A 127 8.21 -12.52 11.27
CA ALA A 127 6.88 -11.97 11.52
C ALA A 127 5.83 -12.44 10.50
N VAL A 128 6.21 -12.75 9.26
CA VAL A 128 5.29 -13.10 8.16
C VAL A 128 4.30 -14.22 8.50
N PRO A 129 4.69 -15.32 9.19
CA PRO A 129 3.75 -16.36 9.63
C PRO A 129 2.56 -15.85 10.45
N GLY A 130 2.68 -14.71 11.14
CA GLY A 130 1.57 -14.09 11.85
C GLY A 130 0.45 -13.59 10.92
N ALA A 131 0.82 -13.02 9.77
CA ALA A 131 -0.12 -12.62 8.75
C ALA A 131 -0.75 -13.82 8.03
N VAL A 132 0.02 -14.90 7.83
CA VAL A 132 -0.51 -16.18 7.34
C VAL A 132 -1.57 -16.72 8.29
N ARG A 133 -1.26 -16.78 9.60
CA ARG A 133 -2.22 -17.21 10.64
C ARG A 133 -3.49 -16.37 10.63
N TYR A 134 -3.37 -15.05 10.51
CA TYR A 134 -4.52 -14.14 10.47
C TYR A 134 -5.49 -14.45 9.32
N LEU A 135 -4.95 -14.73 8.13
CA LEU A 135 -5.74 -15.05 6.93
C LEU A 135 -6.31 -16.47 6.97
N GLU A 136 -5.53 -17.44 7.46
CA GLU A 136 -5.96 -18.83 7.63
C GLU A 136 -7.19 -18.93 8.54
N GLU A 137 -7.16 -18.24 9.70
CA GLU A 137 -8.30 -18.18 10.64
C GLU A 137 -9.58 -17.61 10.00
N ARG A 138 -9.42 -16.79 8.96
CA ARG A 138 -10.51 -16.16 8.19
C ARG A 138 -10.88 -16.93 6.93
N LYS A 139 -10.28 -18.12 6.72
CA LYS A 139 -10.48 -18.96 5.54
C LYS A 139 -10.17 -18.21 4.22
N VAL A 140 -9.17 -17.34 4.25
CA VAL A 140 -8.67 -16.63 3.05
C VAL A 140 -7.44 -17.36 2.53
N GLY A 141 -7.44 -17.75 1.26
CA GLY A 141 -6.36 -18.54 0.67
C GLY A 141 -6.83 -19.38 -0.51
N PHE A 142 -5.89 -20.04 -1.17
CA PHE A 142 -6.22 -21.03 -2.20
C PHE A 142 -6.95 -22.22 -1.59
N ASP A 143 -7.90 -22.76 -2.35
CA ASP A 143 -8.50 -24.06 -2.05
C ASP A 143 -7.56 -25.18 -2.50
N TRP A 144 -7.05 -25.94 -1.53
CA TRP A 144 -6.12 -27.04 -1.80
C TRP A 144 -6.83 -28.40 -1.92
N GLY A 145 -8.15 -28.42 -2.04
CA GLY A 145 -8.96 -29.63 -2.13
C GLY A 145 -9.12 -30.38 -0.79
N ILE A 146 -8.59 -29.83 0.30
CA ILE A 146 -8.74 -30.36 1.65
C ILE A 146 -9.85 -29.58 2.35
N ARG A 147 -10.83 -30.28 2.89
CA ARG A 147 -11.99 -29.67 3.56
C ARG A 147 -11.55 -28.73 4.67
N ASP A 148 -12.10 -27.52 4.66
CA ASP A 148 -11.83 -26.43 5.61
C ASP A 148 -10.39 -25.92 5.66
N VAL A 149 -9.52 -26.33 4.72
CA VAL A 149 -8.15 -25.80 4.61
C VAL A 149 -8.11 -24.76 3.50
N ARG A 150 -7.52 -23.61 3.81
CA ARG A 150 -7.21 -22.54 2.88
C ARG A 150 -5.75 -22.19 3.03
N VAL A 151 -5.04 -22.03 1.92
CA VAL A 151 -3.59 -21.76 1.92
C VAL A 151 -3.36 -20.30 1.54
N PRO A 152 -3.11 -19.41 2.52
CA PRO A 152 -2.84 -18.01 2.23
C PRO A 152 -1.42 -17.86 1.70
N ILE A 153 -1.28 -17.11 0.61
CA ILE A 153 0.03 -16.67 0.11
C ILE A 153 0.29 -15.27 0.63
N VAL A 154 1.20 -15.16 1.60
CA VAL A 154 1.67 -13.88 2.14
C VAL A 154 3.14 -13.71 1.81
N VAL A 155 3.46 -12.71 1.02
CA VAL A 155 4.85 -12.36 0.70
C VAL A 155 5.38 -11.32 1.69
N GLY A 156 6.69 -11.23 1.82
CA GLY A 156 7.30 -10.29 2.76
C GLY A 156 8.53 -9.60 2.19
N ALA A 157 8.75 -8.36 2.63
CA ALA A 157 9.98 -7.61 2.41
C ALA A 157 10.39 -6.90 3.70
N VAL A 158 11.69 -6.60 3.83
CA VAL A 158 12.24 -6.10 5.10
C VAL A 158 13.22 -4.95 4.91
N ILE A 159 13.24 -4.03 5.88
CA ILE A 159 14.30 -3.02 6.02
C ILE A 159 15.23 -3.39 7.19
N ASP A 160 16.47 -2.91 7.10
CA ASP A 160 17.41 -2.98 8.22
C ASP A 160 17.39 -1.68 9.03
N ASP A 161 16.75 -1.77 10.20
CA ASP A 161 16.68 -0.76 11.24
C ASP A 161 17.40 -1.20 12.53
N LEU A 162 18.20 -2.29 12.51
CA LEU A 162 18.77 -2.93 13.70
C LEU A 162 19.74 -2.04 14.48
N ALA A 163 20.38 -1.09 13.82
CA ALA A 163 21.29 -0.13 14.44
C ALA A 163 20.58 0.87 15.38
N LEU A 164 19.25 0.99 15.30
CA LEU A 164 18.49 1.90 16.15
C LEU A 164 18.20 1.27 17.51
N ARG A 165 18.94 1.70 18.55
CA ARG A 165 18.78 1.21 19.94
C ARG A 165 18.99 -0.30 20.04
N ASP A 166 18.17 -1.03 20.81
CA ASP A 166 18.34 -2.46 21.04
C ASP A 166 17.78 -3.32 19.89
N GLY A 167 18.64 -3.68 18.94
CA GLY A 167 18.28 -4.54 17.80
C GLY A 167 17.80 -5.97 18.15
N ARG A 168 17.81 -6.36 19.44
CA ARG A 168 17.18 -7.62 19.88
C ARG A 168 15.65 -7.53 19.89
N ILE A 169 15.10 -6.31 19.96
CA ILE A 169 13.67 -6.05 19.87
C ILE A 169 13.30 -5.88 18.40
N ARG A 170 12.49 -6.80 17.89
CA ARG A 170 12.08 -6.87 16.48
C ARG A 170 10.64 -7.36 16.36
N PRO A 171 9.95 -7.03 15.24
CA PRO A 171 8.65 -7.60 14.94
C PRO A 171 8.70 -9.13 14.91
N ASP A 172 7.71 -9.76 15.51
CA ASP A 172 7.48 -11.20 15.50
C ASP A 172 6.11 -11.53 14.88
N ALA A 173 5.71 -12.81 14.93
CA ALA A 173 4.43 -13.23 14.36
C ALA A 173 3.23 -12.51 15.03
N GLU A 174 3.30 -12.22 16.33
CA GLU A 174 2.23 -11.49 17.01
C GLU A 174 2.15 -10.03 16.58
N ALA A 175 3.29 -9.39 16.30
CA ALA A 175 3.34 -8.06 15.72
C ALA A 175 2.64 -8.00 14.35
N ALA A 176 2.93 -8.94 13.45
CA ALA A 176 2.27 -9.01 12.14
C ALA A 176 0.79 -9.30 12.27
N TYR A 177 0.39 -10.23 13.15
CA TYR A 177 -1.01 -10.54 13.40
C TYR A 177 -1.79 -9.31 13.90
N LYS A 178 -1.18 -8.47 14.75
CA LYS A 178 -1.76 -7.19 15.18
C LYS A 178 -1.84 -6.17 14.05
N ALA A 179 -0.82 -6.08 13.19
CA ALA A 179 -0.86 -5.23 12.01
C ALA A 179 -2.01 -5.62 11.07
N CYS A 180 -2.25 -6.93 10.87
CA CYS A 180 -3.38 -7.42 10.09
C CYS A 180 -4.73 -7.11 10.74
N GLN A 181 -4.85 -7.20 12.07
CA GLN A 181 -6.07 -6.81 12.79
C GLN A 181 -6.38 -5.31 12.66
N ALA A 182 -5.33 -4.48 12.64
CA ALA A 182 -5.45 -3.04 12.44
C ALA A 182 -5.71 -2.66 10.98
N ALA A 183 -5.73 -3.62 10.05
CA ALA A 183 -5.86 -3.32 8.63
C ALA A 183 -7.27 -2.86 8.26
N ALA A 184 -7.36 -1.65 7.71
CA ALA A 184 -8.62 -1.02 7.29
C ALA A 184 -8.49 -0.43 5.89
N SER A 185 -9.61 -0.03 5.31
CA SER A 185 -9.67 0.71 4.04
C SER A 185 -9.58 2.23 4.25
N ASP A 186 -9.48 2.69 5.49
CA ASP A 186 -9.24 4.10 5.81
C ASP A 186 -7.86 4.56 5.33
N PRO A 187 -7.64 5.87 5.13
CA PRO A 187 -6.30 6.39 4.84
C PRO A 187 -5.26 5.90 5.84
N LEU A 188 -4.22 5.26 5.33
CA LEU A 188 -3.12 4.74 6.13
C LEU A 188 -2.30 5.89 6.76
N GLU A 189 -1.94 5.73 8.04
CA GLU A 189 -1.13 6.72 8.77
C GLU A 189 0.28 6.85 8.15
N GLU A 190 0.78 8.09 8.03
CA GLU A 190 2.10 8.37 7.46
C GLU A 190 3.13 8.73 8.55
N GLY A 191 4.40 8.42 8.29
CA GLY A 191 5.53 8.83 9.15
C GLY A 191 6.21 7.66 9.85
N ASN A 192 6.57 7.86 11.12
CA ASN A 192 7.34 6.89 11.92
C ASN A 192 6.42 5.80 12.54
N VAL A 193 5.67 5.10 11.69
CA VAL A 193 4.71 4.06 12.06
C VAL A 193 4.93 2.79 11.25
N GLY A 194 4.55 1.64 11.81
CA GLY A 194 4.73 0.34 11.18
C GLY A 194 6.19 0.10 10.81
N VAL A 195 6.44 -0.37 9.59
CA VAL A 195 7.80 -0.53 9.06
C VAL A 195 8.57 0.79 8.98
N GLY A 196 7.88 1.93 8.82
CA GLY A 196 8.49 3.26 8.74
C GLY A 196 9.09 3.74 10.06
N ALA A 197 8.72 3.15 11.20
CA ALA A 197 9.17 3.59 12.52
C ALA A 197 10.70 3.56 12.70
N GLY A 198 11.37 2.58 12.09
CA GLY A 198 12.82 2.44 12.11
C GLY A 198 13.53 2.87 10.81
N ALA A 199 12.77 3.39 9.83
CA ALA A 199 13.33 3.74 8.54
C ALA A 199 14.24 4.97 8.64
N THR A 200 15.43 4.87 8.05
CA THR A 200 16.43 5.94 8.01
C THR A 200 16.99 6.09 6.60
N ILE A 201 17.30 7.33 6.22
CA ILE A 201 17.88 7.69 4.93
C ILE A 201 19.15 8.52 5.15
N GLY A 202 20.09 8.50 4.20
CA GLY A 202 21.34 9.27 4.30
C GLY A 202 22.42 8.62 5.17
N LYS A 203 22.72 7.35 4.94
CA LYS A 203 23.66 6.54 5.76
C LYS A 203 25.15 6.72 5.39
N MET A 204 25.55 7.82 4.76
CA MET A 204 26.94 8.02 4.33
C MET A 204 27.93 8.13 5.50
N LEU A 205 27.46 8.59 6.66
CA LEU A 205 28.25 8.81 7.89
C LEU A 205 27.73 8.01 9.09
N ALA A 206 26.77 7.09 8.84
CA ALA A 206 26.08 6.32 9.88
C ALA A 206 26.93 5.14 10.37
#